data_AF-A0A6C0BYD2-F1
#
_entry.id   AF-A0A6C0BYD2-F1
#
_cell.length_a   1.000
_cell.length_b   1.000
_cell.length_c   1.000
_cell.angle_alpha   90.00
_cell.angle_beta   90.00
_cell.angle_gamma   90.00
#
_symmetry.space_group_name_H-M   'P 1'
#
loop_
_entity.id
_entity.type
_entity.pdbx_description
1 polymer ?
#
loop_
_entity_poly.entity_id
_entity_poly.type
_entity_poly.pdbx_seq_one_letter_code
_entity_poly.pdbx_strand_id
1 'polypeptide(L)'
;MNFRDCAMKCRPYVGAVWNIIGIYIIWMIIHYTSAHLYAAYCTPYTFIGFLATPLLVLSPHCTALRWCIIRGADTITTMWIVIGTSIAARLGGYAIE
;
A
#
# COMPACT_ATOMS: atom_id res chain seq x y z
N MET A 1 12.41 -35.95 -11.70
CA MET A 1 12.13 -34.51 -11.95
C MET A 1 13.45 -33.81 -12.15
N ASN A 2 13.70 -33.23 -13.33
CA ASN A 2 14.98 -32.57 -13.66
C ASN A 2 14.97 -31.10 -13.22
N PHE A 3 16.12 -30.59 -12.78
CA PHE A 3 16.29 -29.22 -12.26
C PHE A 3 15.88 -28.13 -13.27
N ARG A 4 15.96 -28.41 -14.57
CA ARG A 4 15.62 -27.50 -15.67
C ARG A 4 14.10 -27.25 -15.83
N ASP A 5 13.27 -28.20 -15.42
CA ASP A 5 11.81 -28.09 -15.56
C ASP A 5 11.20 -27.15 -14.50
N CYS A 6 11.81 -27.06 -13.32
CA CYS A 6 11.42 -26.10 -12.26
C CYS A 6 11.70 -24.65 -12.69
N ALA A 7 12.87 -24.41 -13.31
CA ALA A 7 13.28 -23.07 -13.74
C ALA A 7 12.37 -22.46 -14.81
N MET A 8 11.86 -23.27 -15.76
CA MET A 8 10.96 -22.79 -16.82
C MET A 8 9.55 -22.51 -16.29
N LYS A 9 9.08 -23.26 -15.28
CA LYS A 9 7.78 -23.05 -14.63
C LYS A 9 7.76 -21.84 -13.68
N CYS A 10 8.90 -21.50 -13.09
CA CYS A 10 9.05 -20.33 -12.21
C CYS A 10 9.26 -19.01 -12.96
N ARG A 11 9.68 -19.03 -14.23
CA ARG A 11 9.94 -17.81 -15.04
C ARG A 11 8.78 -16.79 -15.09
N PRO A 12 7.51 -17.15 -15.33
CA PRO A 12 6.40 -16.18 -15.28
C PRO A 12 6.13 -15.65 -13.86
N TYR A 13 6.41 -16.45 -12.83
CA TYR A 13 6.25 -16.05 -11.43
C TYR A 13 7.27 -14.98 -11.02
N VAL A 14 8.52 -15.09 -11.47
CA VAL A 14 9.56 -14.08 -11.16
C VAL A 14 9.16 -12.70 -11.70
N GLY A 15 8.65 -12.64 -12.95
CA GLY A 15 8.15 -11.40 -13.53
C GLY A 15 6.94 -10.83 -12.78
N ALA A 16 6.00 -11.68 -12.37
CA ALA A 16 4.84 -11.25 -11.59
C ALA A 16 5.25 -10.67 -10.22
N VAL A 17 6.16 -11.34 -9.50
CA VAL A 17 6.66 -10.86 -8.21
C VAL A 17 7.38 -9.52 -8.35
N TRP A 18 8.18 -9.34 -9.41
CA TRP A 18 8.86 -8.08 -9.67
C TRP A 18 7.87 -6.91 -9.86
N ASN A 19 6.80 -7.13 -10.61
CA ASN A 19 5.74 -6.13 -10.79
C ASN A 19 5.02 -5.81 -9.47
N ILE A 20 4.76 -6.82 -8.64
CA ILE A 20 4.12 -6.67 -7.33
C ILE A 20 5.00 -5.84 -6.36
N ILE A 21 6.31 -6.08 -6.35
CA ILE A 21 7.25 -5.30 -5.54
C ILE A 21 7.31 -3.85 -6.04
N GLY A 22 7.33 -3.63 -7.36
CA GLY A 22 7.32 -2.29 -7.94
C GLY A 22 6.08 -1.48 -7.53
N ILE A 23 4.90 -2.06 -7.64
CA ILE A 23 3.65 -1.39 -7.25
C ILE A 23 3.60 -1.14 -5.73
N TYR A 24 4.14 -2.03 -4.91
CA TYR A 24 4.26 -1.81 -3.45
C TYR A 24 5.11 -0.58 -3.12
N ILE A 25 6.30 -0.45 -3.73
CA ILE A 25 7.18 0.70 -3.50
C ILE A 25 6.51 2.01 -3.93
N ILE A 26 5.82 2.01 -5.08
CA ILE A 26 5.07 3.18 -5.56
C ILE A 26 4.01 3.60 -4.53
N TRP A 27 3.20 2.66 -4.03
CA TRP A 27 2.19 2.98 -3.03
C TRP A 27 2.77 3.44 -1.69
N MET A 28 3.91 2.89 -1.28
CA MET A 28 4.64 3.36 -0.09
C MET A 28 5.06 4.83 -0.24
N ILE A 29 5.63 5.21 -1.38
CA ILE A 29 6.04 6.59 -1.67
C ILE A 29 4.82 7.51 -1.70
N ILE A 30 3.76 7.13 -2.42
CA ILE A 30 2.52 7.92 -2.51
C ILE A 30 1.90 8.12 -1.13
N HIS A 31 1.76 7.05 -0.34
CA HIS A 31 1.18 7.11 0.99
C HIS A 31 2.01 8.01 1.92
N TYR A 32 3.34 7.80 1.96
CA TYR A 32 4.24 8.60 2.78
C TYR A 32 4.17 10.09 2.42
N THR A 33 4.37 10.42 1.14
CA THR A 33 4.40 11.81 0.67
C THR A 33 3.05 12.49 0.85
N SER A 34 1.94 11.81 0.52
CA SER A 34 0.60 12.39 0.65
C SER A 34 0.24 12.72 2.10
N ALA A 35 0.62 11.87 3.07
CA ALA A 35 0.41 12.15 4.49
C ALA A 35 1.14 13.43 4.96
N HIS A 36 2.40 13.60 4.54
CA HIS A 36 3.19 14.79 4.91
C HIS A 36 2.67 16.06 4.22
N LEU A 37 2.35 15.98 2.92
CA LEU A 37 1.78 17.11 2.19
C LEU A 37 0.41 17.52 2.74
N TYR A 38 -0.43 16.55 3.11
CA TYR A 38 -1.73 16.84 3.71
C TYR A 38 -1.58 17.57 5.06
N ALA A 39 -0.69 17.10 5.93
CA ALA A 39 -0.42 17.76 7.20
C ALA A 39 0.12 19.19 7.02
N ALA A 40 0.99 19.41 6.02
CA ALA A 40 1.59 20.72 5.77
C ALA A 40 0.61 21.74 5.15
N TYR A 41 -0.22 21.32 4.19
CA TYR A 41 -1.03 22.24 3.37
C TYR A 41 -2.52 22.26 3.75
N CYS A 42 -3.07 21.14 4.23
CA CYS A 42 -4.50 21.00 4.48
C CYS A 42 -4.87 21.20 5.95
N THR A 43 -3.95 20.89 6.87
CA THR A 43 -4.16 20.99 8.32
C THR A 43 -2.95 21.60 9.04
N PRO A 44 -2.54 22.84 8.70
CA PRO A 44 -1.38 23.45 9.34
C PRO A 44 -1.62 23.65 10.84
N TYR A 45 -0.57 23.48 11.66
CA TYR A 45 -0.60 23.56 13.13
C TYR A 45 -0.79 24.99 13.70
N THR A 46 -1.68 25.79 13.11
CA THR A 46 -1.99 27.15 13.57
C THR A 46 -3.48 27.27 13.88
N PHE A 47 -3.86 28.19 14.77
CA PHE A 47 -5.26 28.40 15.14
C PHE A 47 -6.11 28.83 13.92
N ILE A 48 -5.56 29.68 13.05
CA ILE A 48 -6.21 30.03 11.78
C ILE A 48 -6.30 28.81 10.85
N GLY A 49 -5.27 27.97 10.80
CA GLY A 49 -5.27 26.71 10.07
C GLY A 49 -6.42 25.79 10.46
N PHE A 50 -6.66 25.65 11.78
CA PHE A 50 -7.78 24.89 12.31
C PHE A 50 -9.13 25.44 11.84
N LEU A 51 -9.33 26.76 11.93
CA LEU A 51 -10.58 27.39 11.47
C LEU A 51 -10.76 27.33 9.94
N ALA A 52 -9.66 27.34 9.17
CA ALA A 52 -9.68 27.24 7.72
C ALA A 52 -9.85 25.78 7.20
N THR A 53 -9.62 24.78 8.04
CA THR A 53 -9.68 23.35 7.69
C THR A 53 -10.98 22.94 6.96
N PRO A 54 -12.20 23.33 7.39
CA PRO A 54 -13.44 22.98 6.68
C PRO A 54 -13.53 23.54 5.26
N LEU A 55 -12.83 24.64 4.96
CA LEU A 55 -12.76 25.19 3.60
C LEU A 55 -11.64 24.51 2.79
N LEU A 56 -10.48 24.29 3.42
CA LEU A 56 -9.33 23.65 2.78
C LEU A 56 -9.60 22.20 2.41
N VAL A 57 -10.35 21.44 3.23
CA VAL A 57 -10.67 20.03 2.95
C VAL A 57 -11.49 19.85 1.68
N LEU A 58 -12.26 20.87 1.27
CA LEU A 58 -13.04 20.87 0.03
C LEU A 58 -12.21 21.18 -1.20
N SER A 59 -10.99 21.68 -1.01
CA SER A 59 -10.11 21.98 -2.14
C SER A 59 -9.68 20.69 -2.86
N PRO A 60 -9.47 20.75 -4.19
CA PRO A 60 -9.18 19.57 -4.98
C PRO A 60 -7.87 18.88 -4.57
N HIS A 61 -6.85 19.65 -4.18
CA HIS A 61 -5.57 19.09 -3.76
C HIS A 61 -5.68 18.32 -2.44
N CYS A 62 -6.39 18.85 -1.43
CA CYS A 62 -6.61 18.16 -0.16
C CYS A 62 -7.47 16.91 -0.32
N THR A 63 -8.45 16.95 -1.22
CA THR A 63 -9.28 15.78 -1.54
C THR A 63 -8.43 14.67 -2.18
N ALA A 64 -7.57 15.01 -3.14
CA ALA A 64 -6.68 14.05 -3.78
C ALA A 64 -5.68 13.44 -2.78
N LEU A 65 -5.04 14.28 -1.96
CA LEU A 65 -4.11 13.83 -0.93
C LEU A 65 -4.79 12.90 0.08
N ARG A 66 -5.99 13.26 0.54
CA ARG A 66 -6.79 12.41 1.45
C ARG A 66 -7.12 11.06 0.82
N TRP A 67 -7.49 11.04 -0.46
CA TRP A 67 -7.74 9.79 -1.19
C TRP A 67 -6.48 8.92 -1.25
N CYS A 68 -5.32 9.51 -1.58
CA CYS A 68 -4.03 8.80 -1.60
C CYS A 68 -3.66 8.20 -0.24
N ILE A 69 -3.92 8.93 0.86
CA ILE A 69 -3.67 8.44 2.22
C ILE A 69 -4.52 7.22 2.51
N ILE A 70 -5.84 7.32 2.35
CA ILE A 70 -6.79 6.25 2.69
C ILE A 70 -6.58 5.04 1.78
N ARG A 71 -6.60 5.24 0.46
CA ARG A 71 -6.48 4.14 -0.50
C ARG A 71 -5.08 3.55 -0.53
N GLY A 72 -4.05 4.35 -0.29
CA GLY A 72 -2.68 3.88 -0.16
C GLY A 72 -2.51 2.96 1.05
N ALA A 73 -3.07 3.34 2.19
CA ALA A 73 -3.08 2.50 3.39
C ALA A 73 -3.83 1.18 3.14
N ASP A 74 -5.05 1.24 2.61
CA ASP A 74 -5.87 0.04 2.31
C ASP A 74 -5.13 -0.92 1.37
N THR A 75 -4.45 -0.38 0.35
CA THR A 75 -3.70 -1.17 -0.63
C THR A 75 -2.50 -1.88 0.03
N ILE A 76 -1.72 -1.14 0.84
CA ILE A 76 -0.58 -1.69 1.59
C ILE A 76 -1.06 -2.78 2.56
N THR A 77 -2.13 -2.51 3.32
CA THR A 77 -2.70 -3.48 4.26
C THR A 77 -3.18 -4.73 3.54
N THR A 78 -3.85 -4.61 2.40
CA THR A 78 -4.30 -5.75 1.60
C THR A 78 -3.14 -6.64 1.15
N MET A 79 -2.00 -6.04 0.74
CA MET A 79 -0.80 -6.80 0.38
C MET A 79 -0.26 -7.60 1.58
N TRP A 80 -0.20 -6.99 2.77
CA TRP A 80 0.21 -7.68 3.99
C TRP A 80 -0.78 -8.79 4.40
N ILE A 81 -2.08 -8.58 4.21
CA ILE A 81 -3.11 -9.61 4.47
C ILE A 81 -2.88 -10.83 3.56
N VAL A 82 -2.58 -10.64 2.27
CA VAL A 82 -2.32 -11.75 1.34
C VAL A 82 -1.09 -12.56 1.80
N ILE A 83 -0.02 -11.88 2.21
CA ILE A 83 1.19 -12.53 2.73
C ILE A 83 0.88 -13.29 4.03
N GLY A 84 0.22 -12.64 4.99
CA GLY A 84 -0.16 -13.24 6.26
C GLY A 84 -1.07 -14.45 6.09
N THR A 85 -2.06 -14.35 5.21
CA THR A 85 -2.98 -15.45 4.88
C THR A 85 -2.23 -16.62 4.23
N SER A 86 -1.26 -16.33 3.36
CA SER A 86 -0.44 -17.36 2.72
C SER A 86 0.43 -18.13 3.72
N ILE A 87 0.96 -17.44 4.74
CA ILE A 87 1.73 -18.05 5.82
C ILE A 87 0.81 -18.87 6.73
N ALA A 88 -0.30 -18.28 7.18
CA ALA A 88 -1.26 -18.93 8.05
C ALA A 88 -1.84 -20.21 7.41
N ALA A 89 -2.15 -20.20 6.11
CA ALA A 89 -2.65 -21.37 5.39
C ALA A 89 -1.65 -22.53 5.40
N ARG A 90 -0.34 -22.23 5.30
CA ARG A 90 0.71 -23.27 5.36
C ARG A 90 0.86 -23.82 6.77
N LEU A 91 0.84 -22.95 7.78
CA LEU A 91 0.95 -23.36 9.19
C LEU A 91 -0.27 -24.17 9.65
N GLY A 92 -1.48 -23.74 9.29
CA GLY A 92 -2.71 -24.47 9.58
C GLY A 92 -2.81 -25.80 8.85
N GLY A 93 -2.27 -25.89 7.62
CA GLY A 93 -2.13 -27.15 6.89
C GLY A 93 -1.29 -28.20 7.62
N TYR A 94 -0.19 -27.80 8.28
CA TYR A 94 0.59 -28.70 9.15
C TYR A 94 -0.11 -29.10 10.45
N ALA A 95 -1.23 -28.47 10.81
CA ALA A 95 -1.99 -28.77 12.03
C ALA A 95 -3.17 -29.73 11.80
N ILE A 96 -3.47 -30.07 10.53
CA ILE A 96 -4.59 -30.95 10.14
C ILE A 96 -4.13 -32.27 9.46
N GLU A 97 -2.82 -32.48 9.32
CA GLU A 97 -2.17 -33.77 9.00
C GLU A 97 -1.45 -34.30 10.24
#